data_AF-A0A246G0U6-F1
#
_entry.id   AF-A0A246G0U6-F1
#
_cell.length_a   1.000
_cell.length_b   1.000
_cell.length_c   1.000
_cell.angle_alpha   90.00
_cell.angle_beta   90.00
_cell.angle_gamma   90.00
#
_symmetry.space_group_name_H-M   'P 1'
#
loop_
_entity.id
_entity.type
_entity.pdbx_description
1 polymer ?
#
loop_
_entity_poly.entity_id
_entity_poly.type
_entity_poly.pdbx_seq_one_letter_code
_entity_poly.pdbx_strand_id
1 'polypeptide(L)'
;MSSFVEMIENITPDIYESLKLAVEIGKWSDGRKLTAEQRELSLQAVIAWELQNLPEDQRTGYMGPQECASKSAPVPNILFKSDAIH
;
A
#
# COMPACT_ATOMS: atom_id res chain seq x y z
N MET A 1 -0.94 0.89 -26.68
CA MET A 1 -1.15 0.72 -25.22
C MET A 1 -1.30 2.10 -24.59
N SER A 2 -2.43 2.78 -24.79
CA SER A 2 -2.58 4.19 -24.35
C SER A 2 -3.89 4.46 -23.61
N SER A 3 -4.95 3.70 -23.91
CA SER A 3 -6.28 3.95 -23.33
C SER A 3 -6.38 3.74 -21.82
N PHE A 4 -5.56 2.87 -21.22
CA PHE A 4 -5.64 2.64 -19.77
C PHE A 4 -4.99 3.80 -19.03
N VAL A 5 -3.73 4.13 -19.35
CA VAL A 5 -2.94 5.23 -18.76
C VAL A 5 -3.70 6.56 -18.82
N GLU A 6 -4.32 6.89 -19.95
CA GLU A 6 -5.09 8.13 -20.08
C GLU A 6 -6.36 8.17 -19.19
N MET A 7 -6.99 7.03 -18.91
CA MET A 7 -8.07 6.96 -17.92
C MET A 7 -7.55 7.18 -16.49
N ILE A 8 -6.32 6.76 -16.20
CA ILE A 8 -5.69 6.93 -14.88
C ILE A 8 -5.40 8.41 -14.59
N GLU A 9 -5.09 9.20 -15.61
CA GLU A 9 -4.83 10.63 -15.44
C GLU A 9 -6.09 11.43 -15.06
N ASN A 10 -7.28 10.88 -15.32
CA ASN A 10 -8.57 11.49 -14.98
C ASN A 10 -9.41 10.58 -14.07
N ILE A 11 -8.84 10.11 -12.95
CA ILE A 11 -9.60 9.32 -11.98
C ILE A 11 -10.68 10.19 -11.32
N THR A 12 -11.92 9.86 -11.63
CA THR A 12 -13.11 10.26 -10.86
C THR A 12 -13.30 9.30 -9.68
N PRO A 13 -14.05 9.69 -8.63
CA PRO A 13 -14.36 8.80 -7.51
C PRO A 13 -15.01 7.47 -7.96
N ASP A 14 -15.86 7.50 -8.99
CA ASP A 14 -16.48 6.29 -9.58
C ASP A 14 -15.44 5.34 -10.22
N ILE A 15 -14.46 5.91 -10.94
CA ILE A 15 -13.35 5.13 -11.51
C ILE A 15 -12.46 4.56 -10.40
N TYR A 16 -12.20 5.33 -9.34
CA TYR A 16 -11.45 4.84 -8.18
C TYR A 16 -12.11 3.60 -7.56
N GLU A 17 -13.42 3.64 -7.30
CA GLU A 17 -14.16 2.51 -6.72
C GLU A 17 -14.11 1.28 -7.65
N SER A 18 -14.29 1.49 -8.95
CA SER A 18 -14.20 0.42 -9.95
C SER A 18 -12.80 -0.19 -10.02
N LEU A 19 -11.74 0.62 -9.97
CA LEU A 19 -10.35 0.16 -9.99
C LEU A 19 -10.01 -0.61 -8.72
N LYS A 20 -10.43 -0.11 -7.56
CA LYS A 20 -10.23 -0.78 -6.27
C LYS A 20 -10.86 -2.16 -6.27
N LEU A 21 -12.14 -2.24 -6.65
CA LEU A 21 -12.86 -3.50 -6.75
C LEU A 21 -12.16 -4.47 -7.74
N ALA A 22 -11.74 -3.95 -8.90
CA ALA A 22 -11.09 -4.76 -9.93
C ALA A 22 -9.75 -5.36 -9.45
N VAL A 23 -8.98 -4.62 -8.65
CA VAL A 23 -7.72 -5.08 -8.05
C VAL A 23 -7.97 -6.11 -6.94
N GLU A 24 -9.04 -5.96 -6.16
CA GLU A 24 -9.44 -6.91 -5.11
C GLU A 24 -9.88 -8.25 -5.70
N ILE A 25 -10.75 -8.24 -6.72
CA ILE A 25 -11.29 -9.46 -7.32
C ILE A 25 -10.41 -10.03 -8.45
N GLY A 26 -9.45 -9.24 -8.96
CA GLY A 26 -8.60 -9.61 -10.09
C GLY A 26 -9.32 -9.66 -11.44
N LYS A 27 -10.45 -8.96 -11.57
CA LYS A 27 -11.30 -8.91 -12.78
C LYS A 27 -11.88 -7.53 -12.95
N TRP A 28 -12.06 -7.11 -14.20
CA TRP A 28 -12.80 -5.91 -14.56
C TRP A 28 -14.29 -6.09 -14.23
N SER A 29 -15.02 -4.98 -14.12
CA SER A 29 -16.49 -4.95 -14.01
C SER A 29 -17.19 -5.63 -15.20
N ASP A 30 -16.53 -5.69 -16.37
CA ASP A 30 -16.95 -6.45 -17.56
C ASP A 30 -16.74 -7.98 -17.42
N GLY A 31 -16.16 -8.45 -16.32
CA GLY A 31 -15.88 -9.87 -16.06
C GLY A 31 -14.57 -10.40 -16.66
N ARG A 32 -13.87 -9.58 -17.46
CA ARG A 32 -12.54 -9.90 -18.00
C ARG A 32 -11.50 -10.00 -16.88
N LYS A 33 -10.56 -10.95 -16.97
CA LYS A 33 -9.44 -11.03 -16.01
C LYS A 33 -8.50 -9.83 -16.18
N LEU A 34 -8.02 -9.30 -15.05
CA LEU A 34 -6.93 -8.33 -15.06
C LEU A 34 -5.61 -9.06 -15.35
N THR A 35 -4.77 -8.49 -16.22
CA THR A 35 -3.38 -8.91 -16.33
C THR A 35 -2.56 -8.40 -15.15
N ALA A 36 -1.39 -8.99 -14.88
CA ALA A 36 -0.51 -8.54 -13.80
C ALA A 36 -0.08 -7.07 -13.98
N GLU A 37 0.37 -6.69 -15.17
CA GLU A 37 0.73 -5.30 -15.50
C GLU A 37 -0.46 -4.34 -15.30
N GLN A 38 -1.66 -4.72 -15.74
CA GLN A 38 -2.86 -3.93 -15.52
C GLN A 38 -3.19 -3.77 -14.04
N ARG A 39 -2.97 -4.82 -13.24
CA ARG A 39 -3.20 -4.80 -11.80
C ARG A 39 -2.23 -3.87 -11.09
N GLU A 40 -0.95 -3.92 -11.45
CA GLU A 40 0.07 -3.04 -10.90
C GLU A 40 -0.23 -1.57 -11.23
N LEU A 41 -0.56 -1.28 -12.49
CA LEU A 41 -0.93 0.08 -12.90
C LEU A 41 -2.21 0.56 -12.19
N SER A 42 -3.23 -0.30 -12.06
CA SER A 42 -4.47 0.01 -11.34
C SER A 42 -4.22 0.25 -9.86
N LEU A 43 -3.28 -0.48 -9.25
CA LEU A 43 -2.94 -0.28 -7.84
C LEU A 43 -2.19 1.04 -7.64
N GLN A 44 -1.22 1.36 -8.49
CA GLN A 44 -0.50 2.63 -8.45
C GLN A 44 -1.44 3.83 -8.60
N ALA A 45 -2.42 3.71 -9.52
CA ALA A 45 -3.48 4.67 -9.73
C ALA A 45 -4.30 4.97 -8.48
N VAL A 46 -4.81 3.92 -7.84
CA VAL A 46 -5.61 3.97 -6.61
C VAL A 46 -4.80 4.70 -5.53
N ILE A 47 -3.55 4.27 -5.29
CA ILE A 47 -2.68 4.88 -4.27
C ILE A 47 -2.44 6.37 -4.56
N ALA A 48 -2.12 6.74 -5.81
CA ALA A 48 -1.87 8.14 -6.19
C ALA A 48 -3.09 9.04 -5.99
N TRP A 49 -4.29 8.51 -6.21
CA TRP A 49 -5.54 9.23 -5.96
C TRP A 49 -5.82 9.36 -4.45
N GLU A 50 -5.63 8.30 -3.67
CA GLU A 50 -5.83 8.32 -2.21
C GLU A 50 -4.88 9.28 -1.50
N LEU A 51 -3.64 9.41 -1.98
CA LEU A 51 -2.68 10.37 -1.45
C LEU A 51 -3.18 11.82 -1.54
N GLN A 52 -3.95 12.14 -2.57
CA GLN A 52 -4.45 13.50 -2.82
C GLN A 52 -5.84 13.74 -2.23
N ASN A 53 -6.67 12.71 -2.14
CA ASN A 53 -8.09 12.85 -1.79
C ASN A 53 -8.45 12.33 -0.39
N LEU A 54 -7.64 11.47 0.21
CA LEU A 54 -7.95 10.82 1.49
C LEU A 54 -6.89 11.10 2.56
N PRO A 55 -7.31 11.23 3.84
CA PRO A 55 -6.40 11.28 4.97
C PRO A 55 -5.70 9.93 5.13
N GLU A 56 -4.47 9.94 5.67
CA GLU A 56 -3.62 8.75 5.79
C GLU A 56 -4.31 7.53 6.41
N ASP A 57 -5.13 7.76 7.43
CA ASP A 57 -5.89 6.73 8.15
C ASP A 57 -6.89 5.95 7.26
N GLN A 58 -7.35 6.55 6.16
CA GLN A 58 -8.30 5.95 5.23
C GLN A 58 -7.64 5.45 3.93
N ARG A 59 -6.31 5.55 3.81
CA ARG A 59 -5.60 5.10 2.60
C ARG A 59 -5.44 3.58 2.59
N THR A 60 -5.40 3.00 1.40
CA THR A 60 -5.14 1.57 1.22
C THR A 60 -3.75 1.23 1.79
N GLY A 61 -3.69 0.19 2.63
CA GLY A 61 -2.45 -0.25 3.28
C GLY A 61 -2.11 0.48 4.58
N TYR A 62 -2.96 1.39 5.07
CA TYR A 62 -2.81 1.95 6.41
C TYR A 62 -2.97 0.86 7.48
N MET A 63 -1.99 0.77 8.38
CA MET A 63 -1.92 -0.25 9.45
C MET A 63 -1.92 0.38 10.85
N GLY A 64 -2.43 1.61 10.99
CA GLY A 64 -2.39 2.33 12.27
C GLY A 64 -0.98 2.78 12.67
N PRO A 65 -0.82 3.30 13.91
CA PRO A 65 0.50 3.50 14.49
C PRO A 65 1.24 2.15 14.52
N GLN A 66 2.30 2.06 13.72
CA GLN A 66 3.14 0.87 13.61
C GLN A 66 4.02 0.70 14.84
N GLU A 67 3.43 0.24 15.94
CA GLU A 67 4.17 -0.39 17.01
C GLU A 67 4.26 -1.88 16.70
N CYS A 68 5.37 -2.28 16.08
CA CYS A 68 5.72 -3.69 15.97
C CYS A 68 5.69 -4.29 17.38
N ALA A 69 4.81 -5.27 17.61
CA ALA A 69 4.70 -5.99 18.89
C ALA A 69 6.02 -6.66 19.33
N SER A 70 6.99 -6.77 18.42
CA SER A 70 8.36 -7.25 18.68
C SER A 70 9.30 -6.23 19.32
N LYS A 71 8.82 -5.12 19.88
CA LYS A 71 9.56 -4.34 20.90
C LYS A 71 9.68 -5.16 22.20
N SER A 72 10.23 -6.37 22.09
CA SER A 72 10.49 -7.27 23.21
C SER A 72 11.92 -7.02 23.70
N ALA A 73 11.98 -6.42 24.88
CA ALA A 73 13.11 -6.23 25.78
C ALA A 73 14.32 -5.40 25.30
N PRO A 74 14.82 -4.43 26.09
CA PRO A 74 16.17 -3.94 25.91
C PRO A 74 17.13 -5.11 26.15
N VAL A 75 17.83 -5.57 25.11
CA VAL A 75 18.92 -6.53 25.25
C VAL A 75 19.97 -5.86 26.14
N PRO A 76 20.21 -6.30 27.38
CA PRO A 76 21.22 -5.68 28.23
C PRO A 76 22.57 -5.89 27.54
N ASN A 77 23.26 -4.78 27.30
CA ASN A 77 24.56 -4.78 26.64
C ASN A 77 25.64 -5.29 27.61
N ILE A 78 25.65 -6.61 27.84
CA ILE A 78 26.56 -7.31 28.74
C ILE A 78 28.01 -7.35 28.23
N LEU A 79 28.26 -6.92 27.00
CA LEU A 79 29.58 -6.97 26.35
C LEU A 79 30.51 -5.80 26.71
N PHE A 80 30.04 -4.76 27.40
CA PHE A 80 30.85 -3.59 27.77
C PHE A 80 31.08 -3.43 29.28
N LYS A 81 30.84 -4.48 30.09
CA LYS A 81 31.29 -4.47 31.49
C LYS A 81 32.80 -4.71 31.53
N SER A 82 33.55 -3.65 31.30
CA SER A 82 35.00 -3.57 31.46
C SER A 82 35.41 -3.58 32.94
N ASP A 83 35.11 -4.67 33.65
CA ASP A 83 35.61 -4.95 35.01
C ASP A 83 36.49 -6.22 35.03
N ALA A 84 37.14 -6.51 33.91
CA ALA A 84 38.22 -7.49 33.86
C ALA A 84 39.56 -6.83 34.22
N ILE A 85 39.76 -6.69 35.53
CA ILE A 85 41.03 -6.79 36.27
C ILE A 85 42.05 -5.64 36.09
N HIS A 86 42.16 -4.85 37.17
CA HIS A 86 43.37 -4.15 37.61
C HIS A 86 44.34 -5.13 38.26
#